data_AF-J9FP75-F1
#
_entry.id   AF-J9FP75-F1
#
_cell.length_a   1.000
_cell.length_b   1.000
_cell.length_c   1.000
_cell.angle_alpha   90.00
_cell.angle_beta   90.00
_cell.angle_gamma   90.00
#
_symmetry.space_group_name_H-M   'P 1'
#
loop_
_entity.id
_entity.type
_entity.pdbx_description
1 polymer ?
#
loop_
_entity_poly.entity_id
_entity_poly.type
_entity_poly.pdbx_seq_one_letter_code
_entity_poly.pdbx_strand_id
1 'polypeptide(L)' 'SLGLRSPSGKGYQFSEVFCNVNSIYLCGGDHIEDITTYLGRDLKLRPNAKVASSDTISRALKSLACENTEYTSD' A
#
# COMPACT_ATOMS: atom_id res chain seq x y z
N SER A 1 1.57 -19.72 -1.89
CA SER A 1 2.57 -18.63 -1.95
C SER A 1 2.21 -17.64 -0.87
N LEU A 2 3.08 -17.42 0.12
CA LEU A 2 2.89 -16.39 1.14
C LEU A 2 3.00 -15.01 0.47
N GLY A 3 2.21 -14.03 0.93
CA GLY A 3 2.22 -12.67 0.36
C GLY A 3 1.33 -12.45 -0.87
N LEU A 4 0.44 -13.39 -1.19
CA LEU A 4 -0.57 -13.22 -2.24
C LEU A 4 -1.84 -12.56 -1.67
N ARG A 5 -2.31 -11.49 -2.30
CA ARG A 5 -3.57 -10.81 -1.90
C ARG A 5 -4.72 -11.13 -2.85
N SER A 6 -4.43 -11.20 -4.15
CA SER A 6 -5.37 -11.52 -5.22
C SER A 6 -4.92 -12.80 -5.94
N PRO A 7 -5.45 -13.98 -5.53
CA PRO A 7 -5.06 -15.25 -6.12
C PRO A 7 -5.39 -15.38 -7.61
N SER A 8 -6.42 -14.66 -8.07
CA SER A 8 -6.83 -14.62 -9.47
C SER A 8 -5.99 -13.68 -10.34
N GLY A 9 -5.06 -12.91 -9.75
CA GLY A 9 -4.27 -11.90 -10.44
C GLY A 9 -5.06 -10.67 -10.94
N LYS A 10 -6.37 -10.60 -10.66
CA LYS A 10 -7.25 -9.51 -11.10
C LYS A 10 -7.20 -8.27 -10.20
N GLY A 11 -6.34 -8.27 -9.18
CA GLY A 11 -6.15 -7.15 -8.26
C GLY A 11 -4.71 -7.03 -7.78
N TYR A 12 -4.48 -6.04 -6.93
CA TYR A 12 -3.15 -5.75 -6.38
C TYR A 12 -2.70 -6.82 -5.39
N GLN A 13 -1.46 -7.27 -5.55
CA GLN A 13 -0.72 -8.09 -4.61
C GLN A 13 -0.09 -7.24 -3.51
N PHE A 14 0.24 -7.86 -2.38
CA PHE A 14 0.87 -7.14 -1.27
C PHE A 14 2.20 -6.50 -1.65
N SER A 15 2.99 -7.13 -2.53
CA SER A 15 4.23 -6.53 -3.05
C SER A 15 3.99 -5.22 -3.79
N GLU A 16 2.93 -5.13 -4.60
CA GLU A 16 2.56 -3.90 -5.32
C GLU A 16 2.06 -2.83 -4.35
N VAL A 17 1.26 -3.22 -3.35
CA VAL A 17 0.80 -2.32 -2.28
C VAL A 17 1.98 -1.75 -1.49
N PHE A 18 2.91 -2.59 -1.04
CA PHE A 18 4.09 -2.13 -0.30
C PHE A 18 5.01 -1.26 -1.17
N CYS A 19 5.12 -1.53 -2.47
CA CYS A 19 5.82 -0.62 -3.39
C CYS A 19 5.16 0.77 -3.43
N ASN A 20 3.83 0.85 -3.43
CA ASN A 20 3.11 2.13 -3.39
C ASN A 20 3.35 2.86 -2.05
N VAL A 21 3.22 2.17 -0.92
CA VAL A 21 3.51 2.74 0.42
C VAL A 21 4.96 3.23 0.52
N ASN A 22 5.92 2.45 0.05
CA ASN A 22 7.33 2.85 0.02
C ASN A 22 7.56 4.09 -0.86
N SER A 23 6.84 4.22 -1.97
CA SER A 23 6.95 5.39 -2.84
C SER A 23 6.44 6.65 -2.13
N ILE A 24 5.34 6.56 -1.38
CA ILE A 24 4.83 7.66 -0.55
C ILE A 24 5.89 8.10 0.46
N TYR A 25 6.38 7.14 1.24
CA TYR A 25 7.38 7.40 2.28
C TYR A 25 8.68 8.00 1.72
N LEU A 26 9.24 7.43 0.65
CA LEU A 26 10.48 7.91 0.04
C LEU A 26 10.34 9.28 -0.64
N CYS A 27 9.12 9.66 -1.04
CA CYS A 27 8.81 10.99 -1.53
C CYS A 27 8.48 12.00 -0.42
N GLY A 28 8.59 11.60 0.86
CA GLY A 28 8.32 12.46 2.01
C GLY A 28 6.83 12.68 2.28
N GLY A 29 5.95 11.84 1.73
CA GLY A 29 4.53 11.85 2.03
C GLY A 29 4.24 11.26 3.41
N ASP A 30 3.30 11.86 4.11
CA ASP A 30 2.82 11.45 5.43
C ASP A 30 1.40 10.86 5.37
N HIS A 31 0.74 10.92 4.20
CA HIS A 31 -0.61 10.43 4.01
C HIS A 31 -0.74 9.43 2.85
N ILE A 32 -1.58 8.40 3.01
CA ILE A 32 -1.77 7.38 1.96
C ILE A 32 -2.40 7.99 0.68
N GLU A 33 -3.20 9.05 0.81
CA GLU A 33 -3.79 9.79 -0.31
C GLU A 33 -2.76 10.47 -1.23
N ASP A 34 -1.52 10.69 -0.77
CA ASP A 34 -0.46 11.29 -1.58
C ASP A 34 -0.16 10.46 -2.84
N ILE A 35 -0.42 9.15 -2.79
CA ILE A 35 -0.29 8.25 -3.94
C ILE A 35 -1.20 8.66 -5.11
N THR A 36 -2.38 9.22 -4.82
CA THR A 36 -3.35 9.63 -5.82
C THR A 36 -3.25 11.12 -6.14
N THR A 37 -2.89 11.94 -5.15
CA THR A 37 -2.90 13.41 -5.27
C THR A 37 -1.63 13.93 -5.94
N TYR A 38 -0.46 13.38 -5.59
CA TYR A 38 0.83 13.92 -6.03
C TYR A 38 1.61 12.91 -6.86
N LEU A 39 1.69 11.65 -6.43
CA LEU A 39 2.63 10.68 -7.01
C LEU A 39 2.03 9.87 -8.16
N GLY A 40 0.70 9.80 -8.26
CA GLY A 40 0.02 8.83 -9.11
C GLY A 40 0.31 9.01 -10.60
N ARG A 41 0.51 10.25 -11.05
CA ARG A 41 0.90 10.55 -12.44
C ARG A 41 2.33 10.08 -12.72
N ASP A 42 3.26 10.44 -11.85
CA ASP A 42 4.69 10.21 -12.08
C ASP A 42 5.05 8.73 -11.92
N LEU A 43 4.45 8.03 -10.94
CA LEU A 43 4.65 6.60 -10.76
C LEU A 43 4.17 5.79 -11.97
N LYS A 44 3.11 6.22 -12.65
CA LYS A 44 2.60 5.56 -13.87
C LYS A 44 3.51 5.71 -15.09
N LEU A 45 4.49 6.62 -15.07
CA LEU A 45 5.48 6.73 -16.14
C LEU A 45 6.45 5.54 -16.16
N ARG A 46 6.60 4.83 -15.04
CA ARG A 46 7.44 3.62 -14.99
C ARG A 46 6.73 2.45 -15.68
N PRO A 47 7.41 1.71 -16.57
CA PRO A 47 6.85 0.52 -17.19
C PRO A 47 6.39 -0.51 -16.15
N ASN A 48 5.20 -1.08 -16.38
CA ASN A 48 4.56 -2.05 -15.48
C ASN A 48 4.25 -1.52 -14.07
N ALA A 49 4.27 -0.19 -13.85
CA ALA A 49 3.89 0.38 -12.57
C ALA A 49 2.42 0.07 -12.25
N LYS A 50 2.20 -0.44 -11.05
CA LYS A 50 0.90 -0.79 -10.51
C LYS A 50 0.64 0.17 -9.36
N VAL A 51 -0.18 1.19 -9.64
CA VAL A 51 -0.48 2.28 -8.71
C VAL A 51 -1.91 2.09 -8.20
N ALA A 52 -2.03 1.52 -7.02
CA ALA A 52 -3.29 1.33 -6.33
C ALA A 52 -3.87 2.66 -5.84
N SER A 53 -5.18 2.72 -5.66
CA SER A 53 -5.82 3.85 -4.97
C SER A 53 -5.50 3.81 -3.48
N SER A 54 -5.61 4.97 -2.82
CA SER A 54 -5.48 5.07 -1.36
C SER A 54 -6.41 4.10 -0.61
N ASP A 55 -7.67 3.98 -1.05
CA ASP A 55 -8.63 3.01 -0.51
C ASP A 55 -8.13 1.55 -0.64
N THR A 56 -7.57 1.20 -1.80
CA THR A 56 -7.07 -0.16 -2.04
C THR A 56 -5.88 -0.47 -1.15
N ILE A 57 -4.96 0.49 -0.98
CA ILE A 57 -3.81 0.39 -0.07
C ILE A 57 -4.31 0.23 1.37
N SER A 58 -5.23 1.09 1.82
CA SER A 58 -5.77 1.04 3.17
C SER A 58 -6.44 -0.31 3.48
N ARG A 59 -7.27 -0.83 2.56
CA ARG A 59 -7.89 -2.15 2.71
C ARG A 59 -6.86 -3.30 2.75
N ALA A 60 -5.79 -3.21 1.97
CA ALA A 60 -4.72 -4.19 2.00
C ALA A 60 -3.96 -4.17 3.33
N LEU A 61 -3.58 -3.00 3.82
CA LEU A 61 -2.90 -2.86 5.11
C LEU A 61 -3.80 -3.35 6.27
N LYS A 62 -5.09 -2.98 6.27
CA LYS A 62 -6.06 -3.49 7.24
C LYS A 62 -6.18 -5.01 7.22
N SER A 63 -6.08 -5.65 6.06
CA SER A 63 -6.13 -7.12 5.97
C SER A 63 -4.89 -7.82 6.51
N LEU A 64 -3.77 -7.09 6.69
CA LEU A 64 -2.53 -7.59 7.28
C LEU A 64 -2.39 -7.22 8.76
N ALA A 65 -3.15 -6.24 9.24
CA ALA A 65 -3.08 -5.79 10.62
C ALA A 65 -3.53 -6.91 11.57
N CYS A 66 -2.83 -7.04 12.69
CA CYS A 66 -3.24 -7.83 13.83
C CYS A 66 -3.69 -6.91 14.96
N GLU A 67 -4.34 -7.48 15.98
CA GLU A 67 -4.63 -6.73 17.21
C GLU A 67 -3.33 -6.17 17.81
N ASN A 68 -3.41 -4.96 18.35
CA ASN A 68 -2.28 -4.37 19.05
C ASN A 68 -1.99 -5.15 20.32
N THR A 69 -0.71 -5.29 20.64
CA THR A 69 -0.31 -5.71 21.98
C THR A 69 -0.36 -4.48 22.88
N GLU A 70 -1.30 -4.47 23.82
CA GLU A 70 -1.43 -3.40 24.81
C GLU A 70 -0.61 -3.75 26.06
N TYR A 71 0.20 -2.80 26.52
CA TYR A 71 0.92 -2.90 27.79
C TYR A 71 0.35 -1.86 28.75
N THR A 72 -0.20 -2.30 29.87
CA THR A 72 -0.61 -1.43 30.98
C THR A 72 0.47 -1.46 32.06
N SER A 73 0.81 -0.30 32.61
CA SER A 73 1.60 -0.20 33.85
C SER A 73 0.63 -0.11 35.04
N ASP A 74 0.98 -0.75 36.16
CA ASP A 74 0.24 -0.64 37.43
C ASP A 74 0.37 0.76 38.06
#